data_AF-A0A260BRV7-F1
#
_entry.id   AF-A0A260BRV7-F1
#
_cell.length_a   1.000
_cell.length_b   1.000
_cell.length_c   1.000
_cell.angle_alpha   90.00
_cell.angle_beta   90.00
_cell.angle_gamma   90.00
#
_symmetry.space_group_name_H-M   'P 1'
#
loop_
_entity.id
_entity.type
_entity.pdbx_description
1 polymer ?
#
loop_
_entity_poly.entity_id
_entity_poly.type
_entity_poly.pdbx_seq_one_letter_code
_entity_poly.pdbx_strand_id
1 'polypeptide(L)'
;MKPARPRIHSVIRTDNTISRKKMTDRLPDSPASRTDVDIATGVLIGIHGGSVADAIDELFTTAKNHRVSLFELSRTLITVAEGRDVEQSTTTDAVYSMWGSALGRRGAVTTFGLVTGSAAV
;
A
#
# COMPACT_ATOMS: atom_id res chain seq x y z
N MET A 1 -0.09 -20.57 -69.43
CA MET A 1 1.27 -20.51 -68.83
C MET A 1 1.31 -19.40 -67.78
N LYS A 2 1.83 -19.70 -66.58
CA LYS A 2 1.91 -18.81 -65.40
C LYS A 2 3.10 -17.85 -65.50
N PRO A 3 3.01 -16.59 -65.04
CA PRO A 3 4.17 -15.82 -64.64
C PRO A 3 4.53 -16.04 -63.15
N ALA A 4 5.84 -16.11 -62.91
CA ALA A 4 6.49 -16.46 -61.65
C ALA A 4 6.51 -15.29 -60.63
N ARG A 5 6.41 -15.62 -59.34
CA ARG A 5 6.51 -14.68 -58.21
C ARG A 5 7.97 -14.45 -57.80
N PRO A 6 8.38 -13.22 -57.43
CA PRO A 6 9.68 -12.98 -56.82
C PRO A 6 9.69 -13.39 -55.32
N ARG A 7 10.73 -14.13 -54.92
CA ARG A 7 11.04 -14.52 -53.52
C ARG A 7 11.77 -13.38 -52.83
N ILE A 8 11.20 -12.85 -51.75
CA ILE A 8 11.86 -11.86 -50.90
C ILE A 8 12.61 -12.58 -49.78
N HIS A 9 13.91 -12.28 -49.68
CA HIS A 9 14.79 -12.62 -48.56
C HIS A 9 14.26 -12.05 -47.24
N SER A 10 14.16 -12.89 -46.20
CA SER A 10 14.43 -12.43 -44.84
C SER A 10 15.02 -13.59 -44.02
N VAL A 11 16.31 -13.44 -43.72
CA VAL A 11 17.01 -14.24 -42.71
C VAL A 11 16.64 -13.60 -41.37
N ILE A 12 15.78 -14.26 -40.59
CA ILE A 12 15.62 -13.96 -39.17
C ILE A 12 16.06 -15.20 -38.41
N ARG A 13 17.36 -15.22 -38.10
CA ARG A 13 17.94 -16.13 -37.12
C ARG A 13 17.71 -15.53 -35.74
N THR A 14 16.61 -15.87 -35.10
CA THR A 14 16.41 -15.60 -33.66
C THR A 14 16.91 -16.79 -32.86
N ASP A 15 18.22 -16.82 -32.64
CA ASP A 15 18.82 -17.53 -31.51
C ASP A 15 18.61 -16.64 -30.27
N ASN A 16 17.45 -16.73 -29.62
CA ASN A 16 17.24 -16.12 -28.32
C ASN A 16 17.22 -17.24 -27.28
N THR A 17 18.41 -17.58 -26.81
CA THR A 17 18.63 -18.46 -25.67
C THR A 17 18.01 -17.81 -24.44
N ILE A 18 16.82 -18.29 -24.04
CA ILE A 18 16.17 -17.90 -22.79
C ILE A 18 17.00 -18.45 -21.63
N SER A 19 18.03 -17.69 -21.26
CA SER A 19 18.78 -17.88 -20.03
C SER A 19 17.86 -17.55 -18.87
N ARG A 20 17.43 -18.64 -18.22
CA ARG A 20 16.75 -18.72 -16.94
C ARG A 20 17.39 -17.77 -15.91
N LYS A 21 16.90 -16.52 -15.79
CA LYS A 21 17.30 -15.58 -14.72
C LYS A 21 16.21 -15.53 -13.66
N LYS A 22 16.58 -16.15 -12.54
CA LYS A 22 15.91 -16.26 -11.25
C LYS A 22 15.34 -14.93 -10.74
N MET A 23 14.01 -14.89 -10.64
CA MET A 23 13.23 -14.42 -9.48
C MET A 23 13.81 -13.22 -8.70
N THR A 24 13.44 -12.02 -9.15
CA THR A 24 12.96 -10.95 -8.27
C THR A 24 11.84 -10.21 -9.00
N ASP A 25 10.66 -10.82 -9.05
CA ASP A 25 9.40 -10.05 -9.18
C ASP A 25 9.24 -9.25 -7.89
N ARG A 26 10.07 -8.21 -7.72
CA ARG A 26 9.65 -7.07 -6.91
C ARG A 26 8.76 -6.28 -7.85
N LEU A 27 7.49 -6.69 -7.88
CA LEU A 27 6.42 -5.89 -8.46
C LEU A 27 6.67 -4.44 -7.99
N PRO A 28 6.74 -3.45 -8.89
CA PRO A 28 6.88 -2.07 -8.45
C PRO A 28 5.76 -1.80 -7.46
N ASP A 29 6.10 -1.25 -6.28
CA ASP A 29 5.15 -0.67 -5.34
C ASP A 29 4.03 -0.04 -6.16
N SER A 30 2.83 -0.65 -6.15
CA SER A 30 1.73 -0.11 -6.95
C SER A 30 1.61 1.37 -6.62
N PRO A 31 1.45 2.27 -7.60
CA PRO A 31 1.32 3.69 -7.30
C PRO A 31 0.19 3.83 -6.30
N ALA A 32 0.46 4.48 -5.18
CA ALA A 32 -0.51 4.55 -4.11
C ALA A 32 -1.83 5.12 -4.66
N SER A 33 -2.90 4.39 -4.38
CA SER A 33 -4.13 4.38 -5.19
C SER A 33 -5.20 5.27 -4.56
N ARG A 34 -6.22 5.64 -5.34
CA ARG A 34 -7.46 6.20 -4.78
C ARG A 34 -8.05 5.27 -3.71
N THR A 35 -7.90 3.96 -3.90
CA THR A 35 -8.25 2.94 -2.91
C THR A 35 -7.49 3.12 -1.60
N ASP A 36 -6.20 3.45 -1.63
CA ASP A 36 -5.41 3.66 -0.41
C ASP A 36 -5.94 4.89 0.35
N VAL A 37 -6.34 5.95 -0.36
CA VAL A 37 -6.97 7.13 0.25
C VAL A 37 -8.32 6.75 0.88
N ASP A 38 -9.15 5.98 0.20
CA ASP A 38 -10.46 5.58 0.71
C ASP A 38 -10.34 4.66 1.94
N ILE A 39 -9.37 3.72 1.95
CA ILE A 39 -9.08 2.86 3.11
C ILE A 39 -8.54 3.69 4.27
N ALA A 40 -7.58 4.58 4.03
CA ALA A 40 -7.03 5.47 5.05
C ALA A 40 -8.11 6.36 5.68
N THR A 41 -9.05 6.85 4.87
CA THR A 41 -10.22 7.59 5.34
C THR A 41 -11.08 6.72 6.28
N GLY A 42 -11.35 5.47 5.90
CA GLY A 42 -12.05 4.52 6.76
C GLY A 42 -11.32 4.21 8.07
N VAL A 43 -9.98 4.15 8.04
CA VAL A 43 -9.15 4.00 9.24
C VAL A 43 -9.33 5.19 10.18
N LEU A 44 -9.27 6.43 9.68
CA LEU A 44 -9.44 7.63 10.51
C LEU A 44 -10.83 7.71 11.14
N ILE A 45 -11.89 7.43 10.37
CA ILE A 45 -13.26 7.37 10.90
C ILE A 45 -13.36 6.28 11.98
N GLY A 46 -12.72 5.12 11.77
CA GLY A 46 -12.72 4.03 12.75
C GLY A 46 -11.99 4.38 14.06
N ILE A 47 -11.08 5.34 14.03
CA ILE A 47 -10.27 5.74 15.19
C ILE A 47 -10.92 6.89 15.97
N HIS A 48 -11.39 7.94 15.28
CA HIS A 48 -11.92 9.16 15.91
C HIS A 48 -13.45 9.30 15.81
N GLY A 49 -14.11 8.47 15.00
CA GLY A 49 -15.47 8.73 14.54
C GLY A 49 -15.52 9.89 13.53
N GLY A 50 -16.70 10.49 13.36
CA GLY A 50 -16.88 11.66 12.48
C GLY A 50 -17.29 11.32 11.05
N SER A 51 -17.23 12.33 10.17
CA SER A 51 -17.66 12.20 8.78
C SER A 51 -16.51 11.86 7.83
N VAL A 52 -16.88 11.36 6.64
CA VAL A 52 -15.92 11.14 5.54
C VAL A 52 -15.23 12.44 5.13
N ALA A 53 -15.94 13.57 5.15
CA ALA A 53 -15.38 14.85 4.75
C ALA A 53 -14.28 15.31 5.73
N ASP A 54 -14.52 15.17 7.03
CA ASP A 54 -13.56 15.56 8.07
C ASP A 54 -12.29 14.71 7.99
N ALA A 55 -12.43 13.40 7.81
CA ALA A 55 -11.29 12.49 7.67
C ALA A 55 -10.46 12.78 6.41
N ILE A 56 -11.12 13.12 5.29
CA ILE A 56 -10.40 13.53 4.06
C ILE A 56 -9.67 14.86 4.29
N ASP A 57 -10.32 15.85 4.89
CA ASP A 57 -9.69 17.15 5.16
C ASP A 57 -8.48 17.01 6.10
N GLU A 58 -8.57 16.14 7.09
CA GLU A 58 -7.48 15.81 8.01
C GLU A 58 -6.29 15.16 7.29
N LEU A 59 -6.53 14.21 6.38
CA LEU A 59 -5.48 13.61 5.54
C LEU A 59 -4.78 14.66 4.68
N PHE A 60 -5.55 15.52 4.00
CA PHE A 60 -4.99 16.57 3.16
C PHE A 60 -4.20 17.61 3.94
N THR A 61 -4.74 18.06 5.08
CA THR A 61 -4.09 19.02 5.96
C THR A 61 -2.79 18.47 6.51
N THR A 62 -2.77 17.20 6.93
CA THR A 62 -1.57 16.51 7.41
C THR A 62 -0.53 16.38 6.29
N ALA A 63 -0.92 15.90 5.12
CA ALA A 63 -0.02 15.79 3.97
C ALA A 63 0.62 17.14 3.60
N LYS A 64 -0.18 18.20 3.60
CA LYS A 64 0.27 19.57 3.31
C LYS A 64 1.23 20.09 4.38
N ASN A 65 0.89 19.94 5.66
CA ASN A 65 1.70 20.45 6.78
C ASN A 65 3.07 19.77 6.86
N HIS A 66 3.10 18.46 6.60
CA HIS A 66 4.33 17.66 6.64
C HIS A 66 5.04 17.59 5.27
N ARG A 67 4.47 18.21 4.22
CA ARG A 67 4.99 18.22 2.84
C ARG A 67 5.23 16.82 2.27
N VAL A 68 4.35 15.88 2.59
CA VAL A 68 4.40 14.50 2.10
C VAL A 68 3.31 14.24 1.07
N SER A 69 3.50 13.22 0.24
CA SER A 69 2.47 12.78 -0.70
C SER A 69 1.26 12.25 0.07
N LEU A 70 0.05 12.70 -0.29
CA LEU A 70 -1.20 12.15 0.27
C LEU A 70 -1.28 10.63 0.11
N PHE A 71 -0.86 10.13 -1.05
CA PHE A 71 -0.92 8.72 -1.37
C PHE A 71 0.09 7.91 -0.53
N GLU A 72 1.29 8.45 -0.35
CA GLU A 72 2.31 7.85 0.52
C GLU A 72 1.87 7.87 1.98
N LEU A 73 1.33 9.00 2.45
CA LEU A 73 0.76 9.14 3.79
C LEU A 73 -0.37 8.12 4.04
N SER A 74 -1.25 7.95 3.05
CA SER A 74 -2.36 6.98 3.13
C SER A 74 -1.85 5.55 3.26
N ARG A 75 -0.89 5.14 2.41
CA ARG A 75 -0.27 3.81 2.51
C ARG A 75 0.43 3.59 3.84
N THR A 76 1.19 4.58 4.30
CA THR A 76 1.90 4.49 5.58
C THR A 76 0.92 4.38 6.75
N LEU A 77 -0.15 5.18 6.75
CA LEU A 77 -1.21 5.11 7.76
C LEU A 77 -1.87 3.72 7.80
N ILE A 78 -2.20 3.16 6.64
CA ILE A 78 -2.77 1.79 6.55
C ILE A 78 -1.79 0.77 7.15
N THR A 79 -0.52 0.84 6.75
CA THR A 79 0.51 -0.11 7.19
C THR A 79 0.70 -0.06 8.70
N VAL A 80 0.75 1.14 9.28
CA VAL A 80 0.83 1.33 10.74
C VAL A 80 -0.46 0.84 11.42
N ALA A 81 -1.64 1.12 10.85
CA ALA A 81 -2.92 0.69 11.41
C ALA A 81 -3.14 -0.83 11.39
N GLU A 82 -2.49 -1.53 10.46
CA GLU A 82 -2.43 -3.00 10.41
C GLU A 82 -1.44 -3.58 11.43
N GLY A 83 -0.67 -2.73 12.14
CA GLY A 83 0.36 -3.17 13.08
C GLY A 83 1.60 -3.73 12.40
N ARG A 84 1.82 -3.41 11.12
CA ARG A 84 3.03 -3.80 10.39
C ARG A 84 4.15 -2.81 10.70
N ASP A 85 5.38 -3.32 10.77
CA ASP A 85 6.57 -2.48 10.91
C ASP A 85 6.74 -1.62 9.65
N VAL A 86 7.01 -0.34 9.87
CA VAL A 86 7.31 0.63 8.83
C VAL A 86 8.69 1.21 9.12
N GLU A 87 9.52 1.29 8.09
CA GLU A 87 10.80 1.98 8.16
C GLU A 87 10.60 3.45 8.61
N GLN A 88 11.56 3.96 9.41
CA GLN A 88 11.54 5.36 9.82
C GLN A 88 11.68 6.26 8.59
N SER A 89 10.70 7.14 8.43
CA SER A 89 10.63 8.11 7.34
C SER A 89 9.88 9.35 7.81
N THR A 90 10.02 10.45 7.08
CA THR A 90 9.25 11.67 7.33
C THR A 90 7.74 11.45 7.29
N THR A 91 7.29 10.48 6.48
CA THR A 91 5.89 10.09 6.36
C THR A 91 5.42 9.28 7.57
N THR A 92 6.27 8.37 8.06
CA THR A 92 6.03 7.60 9.28
C THR A 92 5.95 8.52 10.50
N ASP A 93 6.83 9.52 10.58
CA ASP A 93 6.82 10.53 11.65
C ASP A 93 5.55 11.38 11.62
N ALA A 94 5.08 11.77 10.43
CA ALA A 94 3.82 12.51 10.28
C ALA A 94 2.61 11.71 10.79
N VAL A 95 2.55 10.40 10.45
CA VAL A 95 1.48 9.50 10.93
C VAL A 95 1.51 9.37 12.45
N TYR A 96 2.68 9.12 13.05
CA TYR A 96 2.77 8.97 14.51
C TYR A 96 2.54 10.28 15.25
N SER A 97 2.97 11.41 14.69
CA SER A 97 2.74 12.73 15.27
C SER A 97 1.24 13.06 15.37
N MET A 98 0.45 12.68 14.38
CA MET A 98 -0.98 13.00 14.34
C MET A 98 -1.84 11.93 15.02
N TRP A 99 -1.54 10.65 14.78
CA TRP A 99 -2.44 9.55 15.09
C TRP A 99 -1.82 8.46 15.97
N GLY A 100 -0.55 8.60 16.36
CA GLY A 100 0.18 7.57 17.09
C GLY A 100 -0.50 7.13 18.39
N SER A 101 -1.05 8.08 19.16
CA SER A 101 -1.76 7.78 20.41
C SER A 101 -3.03 6.95 20.21
N ALA A 102 -3.68 7.09 19.06
CA ALA A 102 -4.93 6.42 18.76
C ALA A 102 -4.69 5.06 18.07
N LEU A 103 -3.66 4.99 17.22
CA LEU A 103 -3.16 3.75 16.61
C LEU A 103 -2.59 2.79 17.67
N GLY A 104 -1.87 3.29 18.68
CA GLY A 104 -1.37 2.48 19.80
C GLY A 104 -2.48 1.85 20.65
N ARG A 105 -3.67 2.48 20.71
CA ARG A 105 -4.85 1.92 21.39
C ARG A 105 -5.54 0.84 20.55
N ARG A 106 -5.50 0.96 19.22
CA ARG A 106 -6.06 -0.01 18.27
C ARG A 106 -5.23 -1.28 18.20
N GLY A 107 -3.89 -1.18 18.23
CA GLY A 107 -2.99 -2.34 18.31
C GLY A 107 -3.16 -3.16 19.60
N ALA A 108 -3.53 -2.53 20.71
CA ALA A 108 -3.86 -3.23 21.95
C ALA A 108 -5.21 -3.98 21.85
N VAL A 109 -6.18 -3.43 21.12
CA VAL A 109 -7.52 -4.02 20.93
C VAL A 109 -7.53 -5.12 19.88
N THR A 110 -6.60 -5.17 18.92
CA THR A 110 -6.49 -6.33 18.00
C THR A 110 -5.90 -7.59 18.64
N THR A 111 -5.59 -7.58 19.95
CA THR A 111 -5.33 -8.79 20.76
C THR A 111 -6.63 -9.56 21.12
N PHE A 112 -7.80 -9.14 20.62
CA PHE A 112 -9.05 -9.91 20.75
C PHE A 112 -9.08 -11.14 19.82
N GLY A 113 -8.25 -12.13 20.19
CA GLY A 113 -8.19 -13.46 19.58
C GLY A 113 -7.57 -14.52 20.49
N LEU A 114 -7.24 -14.22 21.76
CA LEU A 114 -6.98 -15.26 22.76
C LEU A 114 -8.26 -15.51 23.56
N VAL A 115 -9.14 -16.36 23.02
CA VAL A 115 -10.15 -17.03 23.84
C VAL A 115 -9.39 -17.93 24.81
N THR A 116 -9.10 -17.42 26.01
CA THR A 116 -8.73 -18.31 27.11
C THR A 116 -9.98 -19.08 27.49
N GLY A 117 -10.18 -20.23 26.86
CA GLY A 117 -11.01 -21.28 27.43
C GLY A 117 -10.40 -21.69 28.76
N SER A 118 -10.83 -21.04 29.85
CA SER A 118 -10.57 -21.52 31.20
C SER A 118 -11.78 -22.33 31.62
N ALA A 119 -11.69 -23.64 31.37
CA ALA A 119 -12.51 -24.63 32.03
C ALA A 119 -12.01 -24.78 33.46
N ALA A 120 -12.83 -24.38 34.43
CA ALA A 120 -12.86 -24.71 35.86
C ALA A 120 -13.68 -23.57 36.52
N VAL A 121 -14.77 -23.79 37.25
CA VAL A 121 -15.07 -24.79 38.28
C VAL A 121 -16.56 -25.07 38.27
#